data_AF-A0A7C1WLH8-F1
#
_entry.id   AF-A0A7C1WLH8-F1
#
_cell.length_a   1.000
_cell.length_b   1.000
_cell.length_c   1.000
_cell.angle_alpha   90.00
_cell.angle_beta   90.00
_cell.angle_gamma   90.00
#
_symmetry.space_group_name_H-M   'P 1'
#
loop_
_entity.id
_entity.type
_entity.pdbx_description
1 polymer ?
#
loop_
_entity_poly.entity_id
_entity_poly.type
_entity_poly.pdbx_seq_one_letter_code
_entity_poly.pdbx_strand_id
1 'polypeptide(L)'
;MSLYKGHLAGGFVAFFLYILILIFFFSFSPKADVLIWFGVCMLGALWPDVDTNSMAQRFFYGTFLVIDSFLILTGKYKEASLLGLFALLPIVGKHRGWTHTILAAFIIPSPLLILPLLKPELNTGGLELYVPALIGYLSHLVLDREFRLY
;
A
#
# COMPACT_ATOMS: atom_id res chain seq x y z
N MET A 1 12.00 7.98 -14.62
CA MET A 1 11.48 6.62 -14.50
C MET A 1 12.41 5.86 -13.60
N SER A 2 12.08 5.80 -12.32
CA SER A 2 12.78 4.95 -11.39
C SER A 2 12.32 3.51 -11.65
N LEU A 3 13.25 2.54 -11.63
CA LEU A 3 12.84 1.14 -11.60
C LEU A 3 12.23 0.83 -10.23
N TYR A 4 11.51 -0.28 -10.06
CA TYR A 4 10.96 -0.70 -8.75
C TYR A 4 11.99 -0.62 -7.60
N LYS A 5 13.29 -0.85 -7.89
CA LYS A 5 14.39 -0.69 -6.93
C LYS A 5 14.56 0.73 -6.40
N GLY A 6 14.42 1.73 -7.27
CA GLY A 6 14.49 3.13 -6.85
C GLY A 6 13.25 3.56 -6.07
N HIS A 7 12.07 3.01 -6.37
CA HIS A 7 10.87 3.24 -5.54
C HIS A 7 11.00 2.61 -4.16
N LEU A 8 11.57 1.40 -4.06
CA LEU A 8 11.92 0.79 -2.78
C LEU A 8 12.96 1.60 -2.00
N ALA A 9 13.99 2.13 -2.68
CA ALA A 9 14.97 3.01 -2.05
C ALA A 9 14.32 4.31 -1.53
N GLY A 10 13.42 4.91 -2.32
CA GLY A 10 12.63 6.08 -1.90
C GLY A 10 11.76 5.78 -0.69
N GLY A 11 11.05 4.66 -0.70
CA GLY A 11 10.25 4.18 0.43
C GLY A 11 11.11 3.96 1.68
N PHE A 12 12.29 3.34 1.54
CA PHE A 12 13.23 3.13 2.64
C PHE A 12 13.66 4.46 3.27
N VAL A 13 14.08 5.43 2.45
CA VAL A 13 14.48 6.76 2.92
C VAL A 13 13.30 7.46 3.61
N ALA A 14 12.11 7.42 3.02
CA ALA A 14 10.92 8.05 3.58
C ALA A 14 10.52 7.42 4.93
N PHE A 15 10.56 6.08 5.03
CA PHE A 15 10.31 5.37 6.28
C PHE A 15 11.35 5.69 7.35
N PHE A 16 12.62 5.73 6.99
CA PHE A 16 13.69 6.07 7.91
C PHE A 16 13.51 7.48 8.49
N LEU A 17 13.21 8.47 7.63
CA LEU A 17 12.92 9.83 8.07
C LEU A 17 11.68 9.89 8.97
N TYR A 18 10.63 9.13 8.65
CA TYR A 18 9.45 9.02 9.50
C TYR A 18 9.75 8.50 10.90
N ILE A 19 10.53 7.41 11.00
CA ILE A 19 10.93 6.85 12.30
C ILE A 19 11.82 7.84 13.07
N LEU A 20 12.75 8.54 12.40
CA LEU A 20 13.54 9.59 13.05
C LEU A 20 12.65 10.71 13.61
N ILE A 21 11.65 11.17 12.85
CA ILE A 21 10.69 12.18 13.33
C ILE A 21 9.95 11.68 14.58
N LEU A 22 9.48 10.43 14.57
CA LEU A 22 8.82 9.84 15.74
C LEU A 22 9.75 9.77 16.96
N ILE A 23 11.00 9.36 16.78
CA ILE A 23 11.98 9.28 17.87
C ILE A 23 12.26 10.67 18.43
N PHE A 24 12.58 11.65 17.58
CA PHE A 24 13.02 12.97 18.03
C PHE A 24 11.90 13.84 18.59
N PHE A 25 10.71 13.82 17.97
CA PHE A 25 9.63 14.74 18.33
C PHE A 25 8.57 14.10 19.23
N PHE A 26 8.45 12.77 19.23
CA PHE A 26 7.40 12.06 19.96
C PHE A 26 7.95 11.06 20.98
N SER A 27 9.28 11.03 21.19
CA SER A 27 9.94 10.09 22.11
C SER A 27 9.57 8.63 21.83
N PHE A 28 9.30 8.30 20.57
CA PHE A 28 8.93 6.96 20.16
C PHE A 28 10.10 6.00 20.36
N SER A 29 9.82 4.84 20.95
CA SER A 29 10.80 3.75 21.09
C SER A 29 10.42 2.62 20.14
N PRO A 30 11.16 2.40 19.04
CA PRO A 30 10.90 1.32 18.10
C PRO A 30 10.85 -0.06 18.78
N LYS A 31 9.84 -0.84 18.42
CA LYS A 31 9.67 -2.26 18.81
C LYS A 31 9.69 -3.16 17.58
N ALA A 32 9.53 -4.46 17.77
CA ALA A 32 9.48 -5.44 16.68
C ALA A 32 8.42 -5.12 15.63
N ASP A 33 7.29 -4.53 16.02
CA ASP A 33 6.17 -4.19 15.12
C ASP A 33 6.57 -3.18 14.03
N VAL A 34 7.64 -2.40 14.24
CA VAL A 34 8.20 -1.48 13.25
C VAL A 34 8.66 -2.22 11.98
N LEU A 35 8.99 -3.51 12.07
CA LEU A 35 9.30 -4.33 10.89
C LEU A 35 8.06 -4.55 10.01
N ILE A 36 6.88 -4.70 10.62
CA ILE A 36 5.61 -4.79 9.90
C ILE A 36 5.31 -3.44 9.24
N TRP A 37 5.50 -2.34 9.96
CA TRP A 37 5.31 -0.99 9.43
C TRP A 37 6.23 -0.72 8.24
N PHE A 38 7.48 -1.15 8.33
CA PHE A 38 8.45 -1.06 7.25
C PHE A 38 7.99 -1.86 6.02
N GLY A 39 7.56 -3.10 6.21
CA GLY A 39 7.01 -3.93 5.13
C GLY A 39 5.81 -3.26 4.45
N VAL A 40 4.87 -2.74 5.24
CA VAL A 40 3.70 -2.02 4.73
C VAL A 40 4.08 -0.74 3.98
N CYS A 41 5.10 -0.01 4.45
CA CYS A 41 5.65 1.13 3.72
C CYS A 41 6.24 0.72 2.36
N MET A 42 6.99 -0.39 2.30
CA MET A 42 7.54 -0.88 1.03
C MET A 42 6.44 -1.31 0.06
N LEU A 43 5.37 -1.94 0.56
CA LEU A 43 4.19 -2.26 -0.25
C LEU A 43 3.52 -0.99 -0.78
N GLY A 44 3.35 0.04 0.05
CA GLY A 44 2.85 1.35 -0.37
C GLY A 44 3.71 2.00 -1.47
N ALA A 45 5.03 1.90 -1.36
CA ALA A 45 5.96 2.46 -2.35
C ALA A 45 5.94 1.73 -3.70
N LEU A 46 5.51 0.46 -3.72
CA LEU A 46 5.37 -0.34 -4.94
C LEU A 46 3.97 -0.28 -5.55
N TRP A 47 2.94 0.02 -4.74
CA TRP A 47 1.55 -0.10 -5.13
C TRP A 47 1.17 0.71 -6.40
N PRO A 48 1.62 1.96 -6.61
CA PRO A 48 1.19 2.73 -7.78
C PRO A 48 1.47 2.02 -9.12
N ASP A 49 2.59 1.30 -9.18
CA ASP A 49 3.06 0.53 -10.35
C ASP A 49 2.34 -0.81 -10.55
N VAL A 50 1.30 -1.11 -9.77
CA VAL A 50 0.44 -2.29 -9.98
C VAL A 50 -0.31 -2.24 -11.32
N ASP A 51 -0.37 -1.05 -11.95
CA ASP A 51 -0.96 -0.79 -13.27
C ASP A 51 -0.01 -1.06 -14.46
N THR A 52 1.26 -1.42 -14.23
CA THR A 52 2.26 -1.70 -15.28
C THR A 52 2.70 -3.14 -15.32
N ASN A 53 3.31 -3.58 -16.42
CA ASN A 53 4.03 -4.85 -16.47
C ASN A 53 5.35 -4.77 -15.68
N SER A 54 5.23 -4.86 -14.36
CA SER A 54 6.33 -4.67 -13.40
C SER A 54 6.46 -5.83 -12.42
N MET A 55 7.53 -5.81 -11.63
CA MET A 55 7.68 -6.72 -10.49
C MET A 55 6.56 -6.49 -9.46
N ALA A 56 6.18 -5.23 -9.22
CA ALA A 56 5.11 -4.88 -8.29
C ALA A 56 3.78 -5.50 -8.72
N GLN A 57 3.41 -5.38 -10.01
CA GLN A 57 2.20 -6.01 -10.54
C GLN A 57 2.22 -7.53 -10.33
N ARG A 58 3.31 -8.21 -10.70
CA ARG A 58 3.42 -9.68 -10.50
C ARG A 58 3.26 -10.07 -9.03
N PHE A 59 3.82 -9.30 -8.12
CA PHE A 59 3.70 -9.55 -6.68
C PHE A 59 2.25 -9.37 -6.19
N PHE A 60 1.61 -8.24 -6.48
CA PHE A 60 0.26 -7.95 -6.00
C PHE A 60 -0.79 -8.86 -6.65
N TYR A 61 -0.79 -9.02 -7.97
CA TYR A 61 -1.75 -9.91 -8.64
C TYR A 61 -1.49 -11.39 -8.37
N GLY A 62 -0.24 -11.79 -8.16
CA GLY A 62 0.06 -13.14 -7.66
C GLY A 62 -0.56 -13.38 -6.28
N THR A 63 -0.45 -12.39 -5.38
CA THR A 63 -1.09 -12.43 -4.06
C THR A 63 -2.61 -12.47 -4.17
N PHE A 64 -3.22 -11.62 -5.02
CA PHE A 64 -4.66 -11.63 -5.25
C PHE A 64 -5.13 -12.96 -5.81
N LEU A 65 -4.42 -13.53 -6.79
CA LEU A 65 -4.78 -14.81 -7.37
C LEU A 65 -4.79 -15.94 -6.32
N VAL A 66 -3.77 -15.99 -5.45
CA VAL A 66 -3.69 -16.99 -4.39
C VAL A 66 -4.83 -16.83 -3.38
N ILE A 67 -5.09 -15.61 -2.91
CA ILE A 67 -6.17 -15.32 -1.96
C ILE A 67 -7.53 -15.62 -2.58
N ASP A 68 -7.76 -15.17 -3.81
CA ASP A 68 -9.03 -15.34 -4.51
C ASP A 68 -9.33 -16.82 -4.78
N SER A 69 -8.30 -17.58 -5.19
CA SER A 69 -8.39 -19.04 -5.33
C SER A 69 -8.76 -19.70 -4.00
N PHE A 70 -8.15 -19.29 -2.89
CA PHE A 70 -8.50 -19.81 -1.57
C PHE A 70 -9.95 -19.49 -1.18
N LEU A 71 -10.43 -18.27 -1.45
CA LEU A 71 -11.82 -17.88 -1.21
C LEU A 71 -12.79 -18.73 -2.03
N ILE A 72 -12.51 -18.96 -3.31
CA ILE A 72 -13.31 -19.81 -4.19
C ILE A 72 -13.35 -21.26 -3.67
N LEU A 73 -12.18 -21.84 -3.35
CA LEU A 73 -12.08 -23.22 -2.86
C LEU A 73 -12.79 -23.43 -1.51
N THR A 74 -12.94 -22.37 -0.71
CA THR A 74 -13.67 -22.39 0.57
C THR A 74 -15.13 -21.97 0.46
N GLY A 75 -15.65 -21.77 -0.76
CA GLY A 75 -17.04 -21.41 -1.02
C GLY A 75 -17.39 -19.94 -0.74
N LYS A 76 -16.41 -19.08 -0.49
CA LYS A 76 -16.57 -17.64 -0.20
C LYS A 76 -16.66 -16.80 -1.48
N TYR A 77 -17.63 -17.13 -2.32
CA TYR A 77 -17.76 -16.56 -3.67
C TYR A 77 -18.06 -15.05 -3.69
N LYS A 78 -18.71 -14.53 -2.64
CA LYS A 78 -19.01 -13.09 -2.53
C LYS A 78 -17.74 -12.28 -2.26
N GLU A 79 -16.92 -12.74 -1.34
CA GLU A 79 -15.63 -12.13 -1.03
C GLU A 79 -14.68 -12.22 -2.23
N ALA A 80 -14.67 -13.37 -2.91
CA ALA A 80 -13.89 -13.56 -4.12
C ALA A 80 -14.31 -12.59 -5.24
N SER A 81 -15.61 -12.46 -5.51
CA SER A 81 -16.08 -11.55 -6.57
C SER A 81 -15.76 -10.08 -6.28
N LEU A 82 -15.82 -9.67 -5.00
CA LEU A 82 -15.39 -8.33 -4.60
C LEU A 82 -13.88 -8.15 -4.76
N LEU A 83 -13.07 -9.10 -4.29
CA LEU A 83 -11.62 -9.05 -4.43
C LEU A 83 -11.21 -8.97 -5.90
N GLY A 84 -11.74 -9.86 -6.74
CA GLY A 84 -11.52 -9.86 -8.18
C GLY A 84 -11.93 -8.55 -8.84
N LEU A 85 -13.11 -8.00 -8.51
CA LEU A 85 -13.56 -6.71 -9.04
C LEU A 85 -12.59 -5.57 -8.69
N PHE A 86 -12.20 -5.45 -7.42
CA PHE A 86 -11.29 -4.40 -6.98
C PHE A 86 -9.88 -4.59 -7.54
N ALA A 87 -9.44 -5.84 -7.69
CA ALA A 87 -8.17 -6.16 -8.32
C ALA A 87 -8.13 -5.74 -9.79
N LEU A 88 -9.25 -5.68 -10.53
CA LEU A 88 -9.24 -5.21 -11.92
C LEU A 88 -9.06 -3.68 -12.06
N LEU A 89 -9.46 -2.90 -11.06
CA LEU A 89 -9.51 -1.44 -11.16
C LEU A 89 -8.17 -0.78 -11.57
N PRO A 90 -7.01 -1.20 -11.03
CA PRO A 90 -5.75 -0.58 -11.41
C PRO A 90 -5.36 -0.85 -12.87
N ILE A 91 -5.58 -2.06 -13.38
CA ILE A 91 -5.22 -2.45 -14.75
C ILE A 91 -6.15 -1.85 -15.81
N VAL A 92 -7.43 -1.62 -15.48
CA VAL A 92 -8.37 -0.99 -16.42
C VAL A 92 -8.01 0.48 -16.68
N GLY A 93 -7.29 1.12 -15.76
CA GLY A 93 -6.75 2.47 -15.93
C GLY A 93 -5.58 2.52 -16.92
N LYS A 94 -5.25 3.73 -17.38
CA LYS A 94 -3.98 3.99 -18.07
C LYS A 94 -2.84 3.98 -17.05
N HIS A 95 -1.64 3.55 -17.47
CA HIS A 95 -0.43 3.77 -16.66
C HIS A 95 -0.27 5.26 -16.34
N ARG A 96 0.10 5.55 -15.09
CA ARG A 96 0.11 6.92 -14.52
C ARG A 96 -1.26 7.60 -14.59
N GLY A 97 -2.31 6.81 -14.54
CA GLY A 97 -3.69 7.28 -14.40
C GLY A 97 -4.01 7.54 -12.92
N TRP A 98 -5.18 7.08 -12.50
CA TRP A 98 -5.71 7.34 -11.16
C TRP A 98 -4.82 6.77 -10.04
N THR A 99 -4.09 5.68 -10.28
CA THR A 99 -3.10 5.08 -9.36
C THR A 99 -1.94 6.02 -9.03
N HIS A 100 -1.68 7.04 -9.85
CA HIS A 100 -0.60 8.01 -9.64
C HIS A 100 -1.13 9.39 -9.22
N THR A 101 -2.24 9.40 -8.47
CA THR A 101 -2.83 10.63 -7.92
C THR A 101 -2.61 10.72 -6.42
N ILE A 102 -2.57 11.95 -5.90
CA ILE A 102 -2.51 12.20 -4.46
C ILE A 102 -3.74 11.57 -3.79
N LEU A 103 -4.93 11.69 -4.38
CA LEU A 103 -6.15 11.10 -3.83
C LEU A 103 -6.05 9.57 -3.68
N ALA A 104 -5.47 8.87 -4.66
CA ALA A 104 -5.24 7.43 -4.55
C ALA A 104 -4.29 7.08 -3.40
N ALA A 105 -3.27 7.90 -3.12
CA ALA A 105 -2.36 7.68 -2.00
C ALA A 105 -3.09 7.66 -0.64
N PHE A 106 -4.16 8.43 -0.48
CA PHE A 106 -4.99 8.43 0.74
C PHE A 106 -6.08 7.34 0.72
N ILE A 107 -6.74 7.16 -0.42
CA ILE A 107 -7.87 6.22 -0.52
C ILE A 107 -7.43 4.77 -0.49
N ILE A 108 -6.37 4.40 -1.22
CA ILE A 108 -5.94 3.00 -1.32
C ILE A 108 -5.57 2.41 0.05
N PRO A 109 -4.77 3.07 0.91
CA PRO A 109 -4.43 2.54 2.21
C PRO A 109 -5.56 2.67 3.25
N SER A 110 -6.59 3.48 2.97
CA SER A 110 -7.67 3.77 3.93
C SER A 110 -8.37 2.55 4.54
N PRO A 111 -8.50 1.38 3.89
CA PRO A 111 -9.03 0.19 4.55
C PRO A 111 -8.22 -0.23 5.79
N LEU A 112 -6.90 0.01 5.83
CA LEU A 112 -6.06 -0.25 7.01
C LEU A 112 -6.47 0.61 8.20
N LEU A 113 -7.02 1.81 7.96
CA LEU A 113 -7.53 2.72 8.99
C LEU A 113 -9.00 2.43 9.33
N ILE A 114 -9.84 2.16 8.34
CA ILE A 114 -11.30 2.04 8.50
C ILE A 114 -11.71 0.69 9.07
N LEU A 115 -11.10 -0.42 8.62
CA LEU A 115 -11.50 -1.76 9.05
C LEU A 115 -11.43 -1.96 10.57
N PRO A 116 -10.39 -1.50 11.29
CA PRO A 116 -10.32 -1.66 12.74
C PRO A 116 -11.33 -0.77 13.49
N LEU A 117 -11.80 0.32 12.88
CA LEU A 117 -12.87 1.14 13.45
C LEU A 117 -14.24 0.46 13.32
N LEU A 118 -14.46 -0.27 12.22
CA LEU A 118 -15.68 -1.04 11.99
C LEU A 118 -15.68 -2.38 12.73
N LYS A 119 -14.51 -2.96 12.95
CA LYS A 119 -14.29 -4.25 13.61
C LYS A 119 -13.17 -4.15 14.66
N PRO A 120 -13.44 -3.50 15.80
CA PRO A 120 -12.45 -3.31 16.86
C PRO A 120 -11.86 -4.62 17.37
N GLU A 121 -12.62 -5.72 17.29
CA GLU A 121 -12.20 -7.06 17.72
C GLU A 121 -10.99 -7.63 16.95
N LEU A 122 -10.66 -7.06 15.77
CA LEU A 122 -9.51 -7.51 14.99
C LEU A 122 -8.18 -7.20 15.67
N ASN A 123 -8.12 -6.20 16.56
CA ASN A 123 -6.89 -5.77 17.28
C ASN A 123 -5.66 -5.54 16.37
N THR A 124 -5.87 -5.27 15.08
CA THR A 124 -4.80 -5.07 14.08
C THR A 124 -5.20 -3.94 13.13
N GLY A 125 -4.23 -3.11 12.72
CA GLY A 125 -4.45 -2.00 11.79
C GLY A 125 -4.39 -0.63 12.45
N GLY A 126 -5.09 0.35 11.87
CA GLY A 126 -5.17 1.72 12.38
C GLY A 126 -4.08 2.61 11.81
N LEU A 127 -3.81 3.71 12.51
CA LEU A 127 -2.79 4.69 12.10
C LEU A 127 -1.40 4.06 11.94
N GLU A 128 -1.10 3.06 12.77
CA GLU A 128 0.18 2.35 12.77
C GLU A 128 0.49 1.64 11.45
N LEU A 129 -0.51 1.18 10.70
CA LEU A 129 -0.32 0.58 9.37
C LEU A 129 -0.68 1.53 8.23
N TYR A 130 -1.67 2.40 8.44
CA TYR A 130 -2.09 3.39 7.45
C TYR A 130 -0.99 4.41 7.13
N VAL A 131 -0.35 4.99 8.15
CA VAL A 131 0.64 6.05 7.96
C VAL A 131 1.88 5.53 7.20
N PRO A 132 2.48 4.37 7.55
CA PRO A 132 3.58 3.82 6.76
C PRO A 132 3.22 3.54 5.30
N ALA A 133 2.03 2.97 5.03
CA ALA A 133 1.56 2.73 3.66
C ALA A 133 1.44 4.04 2.87
N LEU A 134 0.82 5.07 3.49
CA LEU A 134 0.68 6.40 2.89
C LEU A 134 2.05 7.03 2.60
N ILE A 135 3.00 6.97 3.54
CA ILE A 135 4.36 7.49 3.35
C ILE A 135 5.07 6.79 2.19
N GLY A 136 4.95 5.46 2.11
CA GLY A 136 5.48 4.68 1.00
C GLY A 136 4.90 5.13 -0.33
N TYR A 137 3.58 5.24 -0.41
CA TYR A 137 2.86 5.69 -1.61
C TYR A 137 3.29 7.09 -2.04
N LEU A 138 3.32 8.04 -1.10
CA LEU A 138 3.74 9.41 -1.39
C LEU A 138 5.20 9.49 -1.84
N SER A 139 6.09 8.65 -1.29
CA SER A 139 7.49 8.59 -1.74
C SER A 139 7.60 8.18 -3.22
N HIS A 140 6.73 7.28 -3.67
CA HIS A 140 6.65 6.88 -5.07
C HIS A 140 6.24 8.07 -5.94
N LEU A 141 5.16 8.77 -5.58
CA LEU A 141 4.66 9.93 -6.32
C LEU A 141 5.69 11.06 -6.40
N VAL A 142 6.41 11.33 -5.32
CA VAL A 142 7.49 12.34 -5.28
C VAL A 142 8.61 11.98 -6.26
N LEU A 143 9.05 10.72 -6.30
CA LEU A 143 10.09 10.28 -7.22
C LEU A 143 9.65 10.37 -8.69
N ASP A 144 8.39 10.09 -8.95
CA ASP A 144 7.79 10.17 -10.27
C ASP A 144 7.33 11.58 -10.68
N ARG A 145 7.37 12.54 -9.73
CA ARG A 145 6.93 13.93 -9.86
C ARG A 145 5.44 14.05 -10.22
N GLU A 146 4.63 13.14 -9.70
CA GLU A 146 3.19 13.05 -9.94
C GLU A 146 2.42 13.66 -8.76
N PHE A 147 1.97 14.91 -8.91
CA PHE A 147 1.25 15.65 -7.85
C PHE A 147 -0.19 16.01 -8.22
N ARG A 148 -0.77 15.25 -9.16
CA ARG A 148 -2.16 15.44 -9.58
C ARG A 148 -3.11 15.01 -8.48
N LEU A 149 -4.17 15.79 -8.26
CA LEU A 149 -5.17 15.45 -7.25
C LEU A 149 -6.07 14.29 -7.71
N TYR A 150 -6.45 14.23 -8.99
CA TYR A 150 -7.28 13.20 -9.60
C TYR A 150 -6.93 12.98 -11.08
#